data_AF-A0A7Y5NTX1-F1
#
_entry.id   AF-A0A7Y5NTX1-F1
#
_cell.length_a   1.000
_cell.length_b   1.000
_cell.length_c   1.000
_cell.angle_alpha   90.00
_cell.angle_beta   90.00
_cell.angle_gamma   90.00
#
_symmetry.space_group_name_H-M   'P 1'
#
loop_
_entity.id
_entity.type
_entity.pdbx_description
1 polymer ?
#
loop_
_entity_poly.entity_id
_entity_poly.type
_entity_poly.pdbx_seq_one_letter_code
_entity_poly.pdbx_strand_id
1 'polypeptide(L)'
;MISTNRAVRVALALVFLLALAVAWPQGESHAQTEAPRTPVTGEAPGDAPPFPQPAGKGRRAPVPSAPVSPEERLKVYVLTFTPGDHPFYKFGHNAIWIHDESSRELYKRDLVYNYGMFSFGDPALIPKFFLGRFLYWLEPHPLAGTIRGYQREGRGVIAQELDLTMEQEVELKRLLEENALKENKYYKYDYYRDNCSTRVRDMIDRVTGGNIRAITSGPARLNWRQHTSRLTSDLLSEYVILNLVMGDLIDKPRTVWEESFIPMEFQKVLRSAKVVGEDGVERPLVKEERVLVEALKPPPPDDPPVRWPYSLLFGLLFGGLFAGAGRAGMRAAPFRAIYGVVLSLAGLVCGFFGVFFLAAWAFTDHEVGYRNENVLLCVPWAFGLVGMGINVARNRAVSIVRARKLVMLALGSTTFALVVKVLPWFDQDNWLFLPFFLPFWAGAFYGIDQLSKRALAAVAAVKADGPAANGDQTSPQKKKKKRTEEEAVVAGEAADTDPKDTKDAEAPVAPPPHEAPHDPPPHGETAEPAADGGRE
;
A
#
# COMPACT_ATOMS: atom_id res chain seq x y z
N MET A 1 32.47 -9.66 -11.39
CA MET A 1 31.15 -9.87 -12.03
C MET A 1 30.03 -9.15 -11.25
N ILE A 2 30.11 -7.83 -11.07
CA ILE A 2 29.09 -7.03 -10.36
C ILE A 2 28.87 -5.75 -11.16
N SER A 3 27.86 -5.72 -12.04
CA SER A 3 27.47 -4.49 -12.76
C SER A 3 26.03 -4.48 -13.30
N THR A 4 25.25 -5.55 -13.14
CA THR A 4 23.88 -5.64 -13.70
C THR A 4 22.77 -5.09 -12.80
N ASN A 5 23.09 -4.53 -11.63
CA ASN A 5 22.08 -4.20 -10.60
C ASN A 5 21.53 -2.76 -10.66
N ARG A 6 22.21 -1.81 -11.32
CA ARG A 6 21.73 -0.41 -11.39
C ARG A 6 20.59 -0.23 -12.39
N ALA A 7 20.65 -0.87 -13.56
CA ALA A 7 19.62 -0.75 -14.59
C ALA A 7 18.27 -1.33 -14.15
N VAL A 8 18.28 -2.45 -13.41
CA VAL A 8 17.07 -3.06 -12.84
C VAL A 8 16.47 -2.19 -11.74
N ARG A 9 17.30 -1.61 -10.87
CA ARG A 9 16.86 -0.68 -9.82
C ARG A 9 16.26 0.61 -10.39
N VAL A 10 16.85 1.15 -11.46
CA VAL A 10 16.34 2.35 -12.16
C VAL A 10 15.05 2.03 -12.91
N ALA A 11 14.93 0.86 -13.54
CA ALA A 11 13.71 0.44 -14.21
C ALA A 11 12.55 0.22 -13.22
N LEU A 12 12.82 -0.40 -12.06
CA LEU A 12 11.84 -0.54 -10.99
C LEU A 12 11.44 0.83 -10.41
N ALA A 13 12.40 1.75 -10.23
CA ALA A 13 12.13 3.10 -9.74
C ALA A 13 11.32 3.96 -10.75
N LEU A 14 11.54 3.81 -12.05
CA LEU A 14 10.79 4.53 -13.09
C LEU A 14 9.36 4.00 -13.27
N VAL A 15 9.18 2.68 -13.21
CA VAL A 15 7.85 2.05 -13.19
C VAL A 15 7.10 2.44 -11.91
N PHE A 16 7.81 2.61 -10.80
CA PHE A 16 7.30 3.05 -9.52
C PHE A 16 6.87 4.53 -9.50
N LEU A 17 7.64 5.44 -10.11
CA LEU A 17 7.27 6.84 -10.26
C LEU A 17 6.02 7.04 -11.14
N LEU A 18 5.84 6.20 -12.17
CA LEU A 18 4.62 6.23 -12.99
C LEU A 18 3.37 5.74 -12.24
N ALA A 19 3.52 4.75 -11.34
CA ALA A 19 2.41 4.25 -10.54
C ALA A 19 1.97 5.24 -9.45
N LEU A 20 2.91 5.97 -8.85
CA LEU A 20 2.63 7.02 -7.87
C LEU A 20 1.96 8.25 -8.49
N ALA A 21 2.35 8.65 -9.70
CA ALA A 21 1.76 9.80 -10.39
C ALA A 21 0.27 9.62 -10.75
N VAL A 22 -0.20 8.37 -10.87
CA VAL A 22 -1.60 8.05 -11.21
C VAL A 22 -2.46 7.82 -9.95
N ALA A 23 -1.84 7.56 -8.79
CA ALA A 23 -2.53 7.22 -7.54
C ALA A 23 -2.49 8.31 -6.47
N TRP A 24 -1.73 9.40 -6.65
CA TRP A 24 -1.58 10.45 -5.65
C TRP A 24 -2.66 11.55 -5.78
N PRO A 25 -3.57 11.71 -4.80
CA PRO A 25 -4.38 12.92 -4.72
C PRO A 25 -3.47 14.08 -4.30
N GLN A 26 -3.52 15.18 -5.04
CA GLN A 26 -2.92 16.46 -4.62
C GLN A 26 -3.75 17.01 -3.44
N GLY A 27 -3.55 16.44 -2.25
CA GLY A 27 -4.08 16.93 -0.99
C GLY A 27 -2.92 17.13 -0.03
N GLU A 28 -2.87 18.29 0.62
CA GLU A 28 -1.86 18.62 1.61
C GLU A 28 -1.82 17.53 2.69
N SER A 29 -0.67 16.86 2.83
CA SER A 29 -0.48 15.88 3.88
C SER A 29 -0.29 16.63 5.20
N HIS A 30 -1.31 16.61 6.05
CA HIS A 30 -1.09 16.83 7.47
C HIS A 30 -0.35 15.61 8.02
N ALA A 31 0.98 15.69 8.00
CA ALA A 31 1.79 14.96 8.96
C ALA A 31 1.21 15.21 10.35
N GLN A 32 0.98 14.15 11.14
CA GLN A 32 0.77 14.31 12.59
C GLN A 32 2.02 15.03 13.11
N THR A 33 1.83 16.31 13.41
CA THR A 33 2.85 17.35 13.27
C THR A 33 3.93 17.21 14.33
N GLU A 34 5.17 17.46 13.90
CA GLU A 34 6.31 17.69 14.79
C GLU A 34 5.94 18.69 15.90
N ALA A 35 6.32 18.37 17.14
CA ALA A 35 6.30 19.32 18.24
C ALA A 35 7.22 20.52 17.92
N PRO A 36 6.88 21.75 18.34
CA PRO A 36 7.72 22.90 18.06
C PRO A 36 9.06 22.75 18.78
N ARG A 37 10.16 22.82 18.03
CA ARG A 37 11.50 23.00 18.59
C ARG A 37 11.68 24.49 18.89
N THR A 38 11.63 24.86 20.16
CA THR A 38 12.16 26.15 20.64
C THR A 38 13.57 25.95 21.18
N PRO A 39 14.59 26.69 20.69
CA PRO A 39 15.85 26.86 21.41
C PRO A 39 15.67 27.92 22.51
N VAL A 40 16.17 27.62 23.71
CA VAL A 40 16.33 28.58 24.80
C VAL A 40 17.72 29.21 24.71
N THR A 41 17.77 30.50 24.36
CA THR A 41 18.80 31.51 24.68
C THR A 41 18.10 32.85 24.38
N GLY A 42 17.88 33.82 25.27
CA GLY A 42 18.70 34.32 26.37
C GLY A 42 19.12 35.75 26.01
N GLU A 43 18.25 36.75 26.20
CA GLU A 43 18.60 38.18 26.36
C GLU A 43 17.35 39.06 26.62
N ALA A 44 17.47 39.99 27.57
CA ALA A 44 16.61 41.16 27.79
C ALA A 44 17.55 42.40 27.77
N PRO A 45 17.12 43.69 27.65
CA PRO A 45 15.78 44.26 27.89
C PRO A 45 15.32 45.38 26.89
N GLY A 46 14.09 45.89 27.03
CA GLY A 46 13.63 47.13 26.38
C GLY A 46 12.13 47.44 26.60
N ASP A 47 11.82 48.68 27.01
CA ASP A 47 10.57 49.17 27.62
C ASP A 47 9.30 49.30 26.73
N ALA A 48 8.14 49.27 27.44
CA ALA A 48 6.82 49.92 27.20
C ALA A 48 5.61 49.00 26.92
N PRO A 49 4.35 49.40 27.23
CA PRO A 49 3.78 50.10 28.41
C PRO A 49 2.75 49.20 29.18
N PRO A 50 2.23 49.61 30.36
CA PRO A 50 1.46 48.70 31.23
C PRO A 50 0.01 48.48 30.76
N PHE A 51 -0.43 47.21 30.74
CA PHE A 51 -1.83 46.83 30.56
C PHE A 51 -2.68 47.15 31.82
N PRO A 52 -3.96 47.55 31.65
CA PRO A 52 -4.81 47.93 32.77
C PRO A 52 -5.21 46.71 33.62
N GLN A 53 -5.14 46.87 34.95
CA GLN A 53 -5.57 45.86 35.92
C GLN A 53 -7.10 45.69 35.89
N PRO A 54 -7.63 44.45 35.91
CA PRO A 54 -9.04 44.22 36.13
C PRO A 54 -9.42 44.37 37.60
N ALA A 55 -10.56 45.03 37.82
CA ALA A 55 -11.18 45.30 39.10
C ALA A 55 -11.45 44.02 39.92
N GLY A 56 -11.24 44.13 41.23
CA GLY A 56 -11.37 43.03 42.19
C GLY A 56 -12.77 42.44 42.30
N LYS A 57 -12.81 41.11 42.46
CA LYS A 57 -13.89 40.38 43.12
C LYS A 57 -13.26 39.35 44.08
N GLY A 58 -13.84 39.27 45.28
CA GLY A 58 -13.24 38.75 46.50
C GLY A 58 -12.67 37.33 46.45
N ARG A 59 -11.64 37.12 47.27
CA ARG A 59 -11.10 35.80 47.60
C ARG A 59 -12.20 34.92 48.18
N ARG A 60 -12.68 33.96 47.39
CA ARG A 60 -13.37 32.79 47.92
C ARG A 60 -12.30 31.89 48.55
N ALA A 61 -12.44 31.56 49.83
CA ALA A 61 -11.56 30.60 50.49
C ALA A 61 -11.53 29.29 49.71
N PRO A 62 -10.40 28.57 49.65
CA PRO A 62 -10.36 27.25 49.03
C PRO A 62 -11.32 26.35 49.82
N VAL A 63 -12.33 25.81 49.15
CA VAL A 63 -13.08 24.67 49.68
C VAL A 63 -12.06 23.54 49.82
N PRO A 64 -11.90 22.91 50.99
CA PRO A 64 -11.04 21.74 51.11
C PRO A 64 -11.59 20.67 50.15
N SER A 65 -10.83 20.34 49.11
CA SER A 65 -11.10 19.15 48.32
C SER A 65 -11.09 17.97 49.28
N ALA A 66 -12.22 17.28 49.41
CA ALA A 66 -12.26 16.03 50.15
C ALA A 66 -11.12 15.12 49.66
N PRO A 67 -10.45 14.36 50.55
CA PRO A 67 -9.42 13.43 50.12
C PRO A 67 -10.06 12.41 49.17
N VAL A 68 -9.73 12.53 47.88
CA VAL A 68 -10.06 11.55 46.85
C VAL A 68 -9.58 10.19 47.35
N SER A 69 -10.50 9.22 47.39
CA SER A 69 -10.16 7.87 47.86
C SER A 69 -9.04 7.30 46.98
N PRO A 70 -8.17 6.41 47.49
CA PRO A 70 -7.12 5.82 46.67
C PRO A 70 -7.65 5.19 45.36
N GLU A 71 -8.87 4.63 45.42
CA GLU A 71 -9.62 3.98 44.33
C GLU A 71 -10.12 4.96 43.25
N GLU A 72 -10.14 6.27 43.51
CA GLU A 72 -10.63 7.27 42.56
C GLU A 72 -9.50 7.98 41.79
N ARG A 73 -8.23 7.71 42.12
CA ARG A 73 -7.08 8.51 41.62
C ARG A 73 -6.54 8.06 40.28
N LEU A 74 -6.73 6.79 39.92
CA LEU A 74 -6.29 6.24 38.65
C LEU A 74 -7.53 5.66 37.97
N LYS A 75 -7.69 5.93 36.68
CA LYS A 75 -8.75 5.31 35.86
C LYS A 75 -8.18 4.95 34.51
N VAL A 76 -8.53 3.77 34.04
CA VAL A 76 -8.11 3.24 32.75
C VAL A 76 -9.27 3.24 31.78
N TYR A 77 -9.04 3.77 30.58
CA TYR A 77 -9.98 3.72 29.48
C TYR A 77 -9.35 3.10 28.24
N VAL A 78 -10.11 2.31 27.51
CA VAL A 78 -9.80 1.99 26.11
C VAL A 78 -10.54 2.97 25.22
N LEU A 79 -9.79 3.69 24.38
CA LEU A 79 -10.34 4.59 23.38
C LEU A 79 -10.43 3.86 22.04
N THR A 80 -11.62 3.85 21.46
CA THR A 80 -11.87 3.37 20.09
C THR A 80 -12.21 4.54 19.19
N PHE A 81 -11.40 4.72 18.15
CA PHE A 81 -11.56 5.77 17.15
C PHE A 81 -12.17 5.16 15.89
N THR A 82 -13.26 5.74 15.39
CA THR A 82 -13.93 5.21 14.20
C THR A 82 -13.06 5.38 12.96
N PRO A 83 -13.37 4.63 11.87
CA PRO A 83 -12.74 4.85 10.57
C PRO A 83 -12.88 6.27 10.04
N GLY A 84 -11.95 6.66 9.16
CA GLY A 84 -11.93 7.97 8.50
C GLY A 84 -11.70 7.87 6.98
N ASP A 85 -11.59 9.03 6.33
CA ASP A 85 -11.51 9.12 4.87
C ASP A 85 -10.15 8.78 4.28
N HIS A 86 -9.09 9.11 5.01
CA HIS A 86 -7.74 8.80 4.57
C HIS A 86 -7.51 7.27 4.60
N PRO A 87 -6.79 6.68 3.61
CA PRO A 87 -6.48 5.24 3.60
C PRO A 87 -5.94 4.69 4.94
N PHE A 88 -5.00 5.40 5.57
CA PHE A 88 -4.46 5.04 6.89
C PHE A 88 -5.49 5.02 8.03
N TYR A 89 -6.68 5.60 7.86
CA TYR A 89 -7.72 5.67 8.87
C TYR A 89 -8.87 4.70 8.61
N LYS A 90 -8.85 3.93 7.52
CA LYS A 90 -9.99 3.07 7.11
C LYS A 90 -10.36 1.99 8.10
N PHE A 91 -9.43 1.62 8.98
CA PHE A 91 -9.62 0.52 9.91
C PHE A 91 -9.90 0.98 11.35
N GLY A 92 -9.95 2.30 11.57
CA GLY A 92 -10.07 2.88 12.90
C GLY A 92 -8.74 2.88 13.65
N HIS A 93 -8.80 3.15 14.96
CA HIS A 93 -7.64 3.10 15.84
C HIS A 93 -8.07 2.72 17.26
N ASN A 94 -7.15 2.17 18.05
CA ASN A 94 -7.34 1.97 19.48
C ASN A 94 -6.16 2.58 20.26
N ALA A 95 -6.44 3.10 21.45
CA ALA A 95 -5.43 3.60 22.38
C ALA A 95 -5.87 3.35 23.83
N ILE A 96 -4.92 3.46 24.77
CA ILE A 96 -5.23 3.42 26.20
C ILE A 96 -5.11 4.83 26.76
N TRP A 97 -6.17 5.32 27.40
CA TRP A 97 -6.15 6.57 28.15
C TRP A 97 -6.02 6.27 29.63
N ILE A 98 -4.99 6.84 30.24
CA ILE A 98 -4.77 6.84 31.69
C ILE A 98 -5.14 8.21 32.24
N HIS A 99 -6.10 8.21 33.16
CA HIS A 99 -6.45 9.37 33.97
C HIS A 99 -5.83 9.21 35.36
N ASP A 100 -4.84 10.03 35.71
CA ASP A 100 -4.10 9.99 36.97
C ASP A 100 -4.23 11.33 37.72
N GLU A 101 -5.17 11.40 38.66
CA GLU A 101 -5.39 12.57 39.51
C GLU A 101 -4.23 12.82 40.49
N SER A 102 -3.42 11.80 40.78
CA SER A 102 -2.27 11.91 41.67
C SER A 102 -1.09 12.65 41.03
N SER A 103 -1.09 12.78 39.70
CA SER A 103 -0.04 13.47 38.97
C SER A 103 -0.02 14.96 39.32
N ARG A 104 1.16 15.41 39.78
CA ARG A 104 1.45 16.83 40.06
C ARG A 104 1.57 17.66 38.78
N GLU A 105 1.89 17.02 37.67
CA GLU A 105 2.04 17.66 36.38
C GLU A 105 0.70 17.60 35.64
N LEU A 106 -0.02 18.71 35.56
CA LEU A 106 -1.38 18.77 35.01
C LEU A 106 -1.49 18.15 33.61
N TYR A 107 -0.47 18.33 32.77
CA TYR A 107 -0.45 17.79 31.41
C TYR A 107 -0.24 16.27 31.34
N LYS A 108 0.18 15.64 32.45
CA LYS A 108 0.31 14.18 32.59
C LYS A 108 -0.90 13.52 33.27
N ARG A 109 -1.90 14.30 33.67
CA ARG A 109 -3.13 13.75 34.27
C ARG A 109 -3.94 12.93 33.29
N ASP A 110 -3.93 13.31 32.02
CA ASP A 110 -4.71 12.65 30.96
C ASP A 110 -3.81 12.31 29.78
N LEU A 111 -3.21 11.12 29.83
CA LEU A 111 -2.32 10.64 28.78
C LEU A 111 -2.95 9.51 27.98
N VAL A 112 -2.93 9.66 26.66
CA VAL A 112 -3.36 8.67 25.69
C VAL A 112 -2.13 8.01 25.08
N TYR A 113 -1.95 6.73 25.37
CA TYR A 113 -0.87 5.89 24.86
C TYR A 113 -1.28 5.31 23.50
N ASN A 114 -0.67 5.85 22.43
CA ASN A 114 -0.98 5.50 21.05
C ASN A 114 0.11 4.58 20.47
N TYR A 115 -0.23 3.32 20.23
CA TYR A 115 0.59 2.41 19.45
C TYR A 115 0.41 2.67 17.96
N GLY A 116 1.39 2.35 17.12
CA GLY A 116 1.26 2.46 15.67
C GLY A 116 1.53 3.86 15.12
N MET A 117 2.28 4.67 15.87
CA MET A 117 2.77 5.96 15.40
C MET A 117 3.87 5.76 14.35
N PHE A 118 3.88 6.62 13.34
CA PHE A 118 4.87 6.62 12.27
C PHE A 118 5.17 8.04 11.74
N SER A 119 6.29 8.22 11.03
CA SER A 119 6.68 9.51 10.43
C SER A 119 7.04 9.35 8.96
N PHE A 120 6.51 10.23 8.12
CA PHE A 120 6.79 10.30 6.69
C PHE A 120 8.17 10.90 6.36
N GLY A 121 8.88 11.45 7.33
CA GLY A 121 10.17 12.14 7.13
C GLY A 121 11.35 11.21 6.86
N ASP A 122 11.17 9.88 6.88
CA ASP A 122 12.23 8.94 6.54
C ASP A 122 12.39 8.82 5.01
N PRO A 123 13.51 9.24 4.40
CA PRO A 123 13.72 9.09 2.95
C PRO A 123 13.76 7.61 2.49
N ALA A 124 13.94 6.67 3.43
CA ALA A 124 13.82 5.23 3.20
C ALA A 124 12.45 4.65 3.61
N LEU A 125 11.46 5.48 3.95
CA LEU A 125 10.09 5.09 4.34
C LEU A 125 9.49 4.10 3.34
N ILE A 126 9.44 4.50 2.08
CA ILE A 126 8.84 3.73 0.99
C ILE A 126 9.58 2.40 0.78
N PRO A 127 10.93 2.37 0.61
CA PRO A 127 11.68 1.12 0.54
C PRO A 127 11.47 0.20 1.75
N LYS A 128 11.50 0.74 2.98
CA LYS A 128 11.30 -0.05 4.21
C LYS A 128 9.88 -0.60 4.30
N PHE A 129 8.88 0.19 3.91
CA PHE A 129 7.49 -0.25 3.83
C PHE A 129 7.34 -1.40 2.84
N PHE A 130 7.85 -1.28 1.61
CA PHE A 130 7.78 -2.35 0.61
C PHE A 130 8.58 -3.60 1.00
N LEU A 131 9.64 -3.46 1.79
CA LEU A 131 10.40 -4.61 2.29
C LEU A 131 9.76 -5.25 3.53
N GLY A 132 8.74 -4.63 4.13
CA GLY A 132 8.13 -5.11 5.38
C GLY A 132 9.01 -4.87 6.61
N ARG A 133 9.83 -3.81 6.61
CA ARG A 133 10.85 -3.49 7.63
C ARG A 133 10.63 -2.14 8.31
N PHE A 134 9.41 -1.62 8.21
CA PHE A 134 9.09 -0.31 8.75
C PHE A 134 8.75 -0.43 10.25
N LEU A 135 9.43 0.38 11.07
CA LEU A 135 9.25 0.40 12.52
C LEU A 135 8.23 1.46 12.89
N TYR A 136 7.29 1.08 13.75
CA TYR A 136 6.31 1.96 14.36
C TYR A 136 6.65 2.12 15.83
N TRP A 137 6.02 3.08 16.50
CA TRP A 137 6.26 3.26 17.93
C TRP A 137 5.02 3.58 18.76
N LEU A 138 5.17 3.44 20.08
CA LEU A 138 4.26 3.94 21.09
C LEU A 138 4.60 5.39 21.44
N GLU A 139 3.61 6.29 21.41
CA GLU A 139 3.79 7.67 21.87
C GLU A 139 2.62 8.11 22.79
N PRO A 140 2.91 8.65 23.99
CA PRO A 140 1.89 9.26 24.84
C PRO A 140 1.56 10.69 24.39
N HIS A 141 0.27 11.01 24.30
CA HIS A 141 -0.22 12.35 23.96
C HIS A 141 -1.28 12.84 24.96
N PRO A 142 -1.36 14.16 25.24
CA PRO A 142 -2.44 14.70 26.06
C PRO A 142 -3.81 14.46 25.42
N LEU A 143 -4.79 13.98 26.21
CA LEU A 143 -6.15 13.66 25.74
C LEU A 143 -6.78 14.80 24.95
N ALA A 144 -6.72 16.03 25.46
CA ALA A 144 -7.32 17.18 24.81
C ALA A 144 -6.76 17.44 23.40
N GLY A 145 -5.46 17.18 23.18
CA GLY A 145 -4.83 17.27 21.88
C GLY A 145 -5.30 16.17 20.94
N THR A 146 -5.36 14.93 21.45
CA THR A 146 -5.88 13.77 20.72
C THR A 146 -7.32 14.01 20.27
N ILE A 147 -8.23 14.35 21.18
CA ILE A 147 -9.65 14.59 20.87
C ILE A 147 -9.83 15.66 19.80
N ARG A 148 -9.12 16.80 19.90
CA ARG A 148 -9.18 17.84 18.87
C ARG A 148 -8.69 17.36 17.51
N GLY A 149 -7.67 16.50 17.46
CA GLY A 149 -7.18 15.90 16.22
C GLY A 149 -8.27 15.11 15.51
N TYR A 150 -8.86 14.13 16.21
CA TYR A 150 -9.89 13.25 15.65
C TYR A 150 -11.21 13.98 15.33
N GLN A 151 -11.57 15.02 16.12
CA GLN A 151 -12.69 15.91 15.80
C GLN A 151 -12.52 16.61 14.45
N ARG A 152 -11.32 17.15 14.16
CA ARG A 152 -11.03 17.78 12.86
C ARG A 152 -11.06 16.79 11.71
N GLU A 153 -10.70 15.53 11.96
CA GLU A 153 -10.81 14.43 11.00
C GLU A 153 -12.26 13.94 10.81
N GLY A 154 -13.22 14.43 11.61
CA GLY A 154 -14.62 13.99 11.59
C GLY A 154 -14.84 12.57 12.12
N ARG A 155 -13.89 12.05 12.90
CA ARG A 155 -13.89 10.68 13.41
C ARG A 155 -14.44 10.63 14.83
N GLY A 156 -15.29 9.65 15.08
CA GLY A 156 -15.86 9.43 16.40
C GLY A 156 -14.82 8.84 17.36
N VAL A 157 -14.99 9.13 18.64
CA VAL A 157 -14.15 8.62 19.73
C VAL A 157 -15.06 8.12 20.83
N ILE A 158 -15.00 6.82 21.09
CA ILE A 158 -15.72 6.19 22.21
C ILE A 158 -14.69 5.77 23.25
N ALA A 159 -14.96 6.07 24.52
CA ALA A 159 -14.16 5.67 25.67
C ALA A 159 -14.91 4.62 26.49
N GLN A 160 -14.24 3.50 26.79
CA GLN A 160 -14.72 2.46 27.69
C GLN A 160 -13.88 2.49 28.97
N GLU A 161 -14.44 2.97 30.07
CA GLU A 161 -13.84 2.88 31.41
C GLU A 161 -13.82 1.42 31.84
N LEU A 162 -12.66 0.91 32.25
CA LEU A 162 -12.50 -0.48 32.66
C LEU A 162 -12.64 -0.61 34.19
N ASP A 163 -13.37 -1.63 34.66
CA ASP A 163 -13.52 -1.98 36.09
C ASP A 163 -12.34 -2.85 36.57
N LEU A 164 -11.11 -2.33 36.44
CA LEU A 164 -9.89 -3.01 36.87
C LEU A 164 -9.66 -2.82 38.39
N THR A 165 -9.00 -3.77 39.05
CA THR A 165 -8.55 -3.56 40.43
C THR A 165 -7.43 -2.53 40.49
N MET A 166 -7.19 -1.95 41.68
CA MET A 166 -6.15 -0.93 41.83
C MET A 166 -4.77 -1.45 41.38
N GLU A 167 -4.44 -2.70 41.71
CA GLU A 167 -3.18 -3.33 41.29
C GLU A 167 -3.08 -3.48 39.78
N GLN A 168 -4.19 -3.83 39.12
CA GLN A 168 -4.23 -3.98 37.67
C GLN A 168 -4.06 -2.64 36.95
N GLU A 169 -4.68 -1.57 37.44
CA GLU A 169 -4.53 -0.22 36.87
C GLU A 169 -3.09 0.29 37.03
N VAL A 170 -2.52 0.13 38.22
CA VAL A 170 -1.13 0.54 38.52
C VAL A 170 -0.15 -0.25 37.65
N GLU A 171 -0.33 -1.57 37.52
CA GLU A 171 0.52 -2.40 36.68
C GLU A 171 0.37 -2.02 35.19
N LEU A 172 -0.84 -1.75 34.71
CA LEU A 172 -1.04 -1.31 33.33
C LEU A 172 -0.31 0.00 33.04
N LYS A 173 -0.44 1.00 33.92
CA LYS A 173 0.27 2.26 33.81
C LYS A 173 1.79 2.05 33.78
N ARG A 174 2.32 1.23 34.69
CA ARG A 174 3.75 0.89 34.75
C ARG A 174 4.24 0.27 33.43
N LEU A 175 3.48 -0.69 32.87
CA LEU A 175 3.80 -1.34 31.60
C LEU A 175 3.80 -0.36 30.42
N LEU A 176 2.82 0.54 30.37
CA LEU A 176 2.72 1.56 29.32
C LEU A 176 3.87 2.57 29.38
N GLU A 177 4.23 3.01 30.59
CA GLU A 177 5.38 3.89 30.80
C GLU A 177 6.70 3.21 30.41
N GLU A 178 6.87 1.94 30.78
CA GLU A 178 8.02 1.12 30.38
C GLU A 178 8.09 0.96 28.85
N ASN A 179 6.96 0.73 28.18
CA ASN A 179 6.89 0.62 26.73
C ASN A 179 7.17 1.97 26.04
N ALA A 180 6.85 3.09 26.67
CA ALA A 180 7.08 4.43 26.10
C ALA A 180 8.55 4.88 26.17
N LEU A 181 9.40 4.16 26.90
CA LEU A 181 10.85 4.41 26.94
C LEU A 181 11.47 4.31 25.53
N LYS A 182 12.52 5.09 25.28
CA LYS A 182 13.14 5.22 23.93
C LYS A 182 13.65 3.87 23.41
N GLU A 183 14.15 3.05 24.31
CA GLU A 183 14.66 1.69 24.07
C GLU A 183 13.57 0.66 23.78
N ASN A 184 12.33 0.90 24.23
CA ASN A 184 11.24 -0.08 24.18
C ASN A 184 10.13 0.28 23.19
N LYS A 185 10.01 1.56 22.81
CA LYS A 185 8.84 2.05 22.09
C LYS A 185 8.73 1.56 20.66
N TYR A 186 9.82 1.16 20.03
CA TYR A 186 9.85 0.77 18.61
C TYR A 186 9.55 -0.71 18.40
N TYR A 187 8.71 -1.03 17.42
CA TYR A 187 8.38 -2.40 17.07
C TYR A 187 8.10 -2.58 15.58
N LYS A 188 8.25 -3.81 15.08
CA LYS A 188 7.90 -4.19 13.71
C LYS A 188 6.39 -4.36 13.63
N TYR A 189 5.74 -3.50 12.84
CA TYR A 189 4.29 -3.54 12.69
C TYR A 189 3.89 -4.63 11.71
N ASP A 190 3.04 -5.53 12.16
CA ASP A 190 2.28 -6.45 11.32
C ASP A 190 0.83 -5.99 11.34
N TYR A 191 0.32 -5.68 10.16
CA TYR A 191 -0.99 -5.10 10.00
C TYR A 191 -2.13 -5.89 10.67
N TYR A 192 -2.06 -7.22 10.66
CA TYR A 192 -3.12 -8.09 11.20
C TYR A 192 -2.76 -8.65 12.59
N ARG A 193 -1.47 -8.80 12.88
CA ARG A 193 -1.01 -9.50 14.10
C ARG A 193 -0.46 -8.56 15.16
N ASP A 194 0.12 -7.44 14.76
CA ASP A 194 0.91 -6.55 15.62
C ASP A 194 0.66 -5.08 15.24
N ASN A 195 -0.53 -4.59 15.61
CA ASN A 195 -1.05 -3.27 15.29
C ASN A 195 -1.54 -2.53 16.56
N CYS A 196 -2.10 -1.33 16.39
CA CYS A 196 -2.58 -0.52 17.52
C CYS A 196 -3.64 -1.23 18.37
N SER A 197 -4.57 -1.96 17.74
CA SER A 197 -5.62 -2.70 18.43
C SER A 197 -5.09 -3.96 19.10
N THR A 198 -4.25 -4.75 18.42
CA THR A 198 -3.71 -5.98 19.02
C THR A 198 -2.77 -5.67 20.20
N ARG A 199 -1.98 -4.59 20.13
CA ARG A 199 -1.15 -4.14 21.25
C ARG A 199 -1.97 -3.70 22.45
N VAL A 200 -3.05 -2.94 22.24
CA VAL A 200 -3.97 -2.56 23.31
C VAL A 200 -4.64 -3.81 23.90
N ARG A 201 -5.17 -4.71 23.06
CA ARG A 201 -5.74 -5.99 23.47
C ARG A 201 -4.78 -6.80 24.34
N ASP A 202 -3.53 -6.92 23.92
CA ASP A 202 -2.51 -7.71 24.63
C ASP A 202 -2.16 -7.09 25.99
N MET A 203 -2.14 -5.76 26.10
CA MET A 203 -1.93 -5.08 27.39
C MET A 203 -3.09 -5.31 28.36
N ILE A 204 -4.34 -5.22 27.89
CA ILE A 204 -5.51 -5.49 28.72
C ILE A 204 -5.59 -6.97 29.10
N ASP A 205 -5.32 -7.90 28.18
CA ASP A 205 -5.26 -9.34 28.46
C ASP A 205 -4.21 -9.67 29.52
N ARG A 206 -3.04 -9.01 29.44
CA ARG A 206 -1.95 -9.22 30.41
C ARG A 206 -2.35 -8.85 31.83
N VAL A 207 -2.96 -7.69 32.05
CA VAL A 207 -3.34 -7.24 33.41
C VAL A 207 -4.60 -7.95 33.92
N THR A 208 -5.44 -8.45 33.02
CA THR A 208 -6.62 -9.27 33.37
C THR A 208 -6.29 -10.78 33.47
N GLY A 209 -5.02 -11.16 33.43
CA GLY A 209 -4.59 -12.54 33.66
C GLY A 209 -4.95 -13.54 32.55
N GLY A 210 -5.03 -13.10 31.30
CA GLY A 210 -5.35 -13.95 30.14
C GLY A 210 -6.85 -14.13 29.89
N ASN A 211 -7.70 -13.39 30.61
CA ASN A 211 -9.14 -13.53 30.56
C ASN A 211 -9.73 -13.16 29.18
N ILE A 212 -9.22 -12.10 28.54
CA ILE A 212 -9.66 -11.69 27.20
C ILE A 212 -9.37 -12.82 26.20
N ARG A 213 -8.18 -13.41 26.25
CA ARG A 213 -7.80 -14.52 25.39
C ARG A 213 -8.66 -15.75 25.63
N ALA A 214 -9.00 -16.05 26.88
CA ALA A 214 -9.84 -17.20 27.23
C ALA A 214 -11.21 -17.12 26.54
N ILE A 215 -11.88 -15.98 26.60
CA ILE A 215 -13.24 -15.80 26.05
C ILE A 215 -13.27 -15.58 24.53
N THR A 216 -12.12 -15.30 23.90
CA THR A 216 -12.03 -14.99 22.46
C THR A 216 -11.34 -16.08 21.63
N SER A 217 -11.16 -17.26 22.19
CA SER A 217 -10.57 -18.43 21.52
C SER A 217 -11.50 -19.09 20.48
N GLY A 218 -12.80 -18.77 20.51
CA GLY A 218 -13.80 -19.27 19.57
C GLY A 218 -13.68 -18.66 18.16
N PRO A 219 -14.43 -19.21 17.18
CA PRO A 219 -14.40 -18.75 15.80
C PRO A 219 -14.90 -17.31 15.66
N ALA A 220 -14.18 -16.52 14.88
CA ALA A 220 -14.54 -15.17 14.45
C ALA A 220 -15.73 -15.21 13.48
N ARG A 221 -16.41 -14.06 13.36
CA ARG A 221 -17.47 -13.90 12.37
C ARG A 221 -16.88 -13.75 10.96
N LEU A 222 -15.81 -12.97 10.82
CA LEU A 222 -15.16 -12.70 9.54
C LEU A 222 -13.67 -13.05 9.56
N ASN A 223 -13.13 -13.35 8.38
CA ASN A 223 -11.68 -13.41 8.16
C ASN A 223 -11.10 -12.01 7.86
N TRP A 224 -9.78 -11.96 7.71
CA TRP A 224 -9.06 -10.72 7.44
C TRP A 224 -9.41 -10.10 6.08
N ARG A 225 -9.63 -10.88 5.00
CA ARG A 225 -10.06 -10.34 3.69
C ARG A 225 -11.43 -9.69 3.76
N GLN A 226 -12.35 -10.29 4.49
CA GLN A 226 -13.71 -9.77 4.64
C GLN A 226 -13.70 -8.44 5.42
N HIS A 227 -12.89 -8.33 6.47
CA HIS A 227 -12.67 -7.05 7.16
C HIS A 227 -12.04 -6.00 6.24
N THR A 228 -10.97 -6.34 5.53
CA THR A 228 -10.33 -5.44 4.56
C THR A 228 -11.32 -4.96 3.50
N SER A 229 -12.16 -5.85 2.99
CA SER A 229 -13.19 -5.55 2.00
C SER A 229 -14.30 -4.65 2.52
N ARG A 230 -14.84 -4.91 3.72
CA ARG A 230 -15.93 -4.07 4.26
C ARG A 230 -15.44 -2.68 4.66
N LEU A 231 -14.25 -2.58 5.24
CA LEU A 231 -13.67 -1.34 5.77
C LEU A 231 -13.14 -0.39 4.69
N THR A 232 -12.78 -0.92 3.52
CA THR A 232 -12.35 -0.10 2.37
C THR A 232 -13.45 0.05 1.31
N SER A 233 -14.68 -0.41 1.61
CA SER A 233 -15.77 -0.47 0.62
C SER A 233 -16.15 0.90 0.04
N ASP A 234 -16.00 1.97 0.81
CA ASP A 234 -16.28 3.35 0.38
C ASP A 234 -15.17 3.96 -0.50
N LEU A 235 -13.99 3.34 -0.57
CA LEU A 235 -12.88 3.74 -1.42
C LEU A 235 -12.54 2.63 -2.43
N LEU A 236 -13.24 2.64 -3.57
CA LEU A 236 -13.19 1.56 -4.57
C LEU A 236 -11.78 1.22 -5.05
N SER A 237 -10.89 2.22 -5.19
CA SER A 237 -9.50 1.98 -5.60
C SER A 237 -8.74 1.15 -4.58
N GLU A 238 -8.81 1.51 -3.31
CA GLU A 238 -8.18 0.77 -2.21
C GLU A 238 -8.79 -0.62 -2.07
N TYR A 239 -10.12 -0.73 -2.11
CA TYR A 239 -10.84 -2.01 -2.11
C TYR A 239 -10.31 -2.96 -3.19
N VAL A 240 -10.21 -2.49 -4.44
CA VAL A 240 -9.75 -3.31 -5.57
C VAL A 240 -8.27 -3.67 -5.41
N ILE A 241 -7.42 -2.69 -5.06
CA ILE A 241 -5.97 -2.91 -4.98
C ILE A 241 -5.65 -3.89 -3.84
N LEU A 242 -6.17 -3.69 -2.63
CA LEU A 242 -5.87 -4.58 -1.49
C LEU A 242 -6.36 -6.01 -1.76
N ASN A 243 -7.57 -6.16 -2.33
CA ASN A 243 -8.07 -7.48 -2.71
C ASN A 243 -7.24 -8.14 -3.82
N LEU A 244 -6.65 -7.36 -4.72
CA LEU A 244 -5.80 -7.87 -5.79
C LEU A 244 -4.42 -8.29 -5.28
N VAL A 245 -3.80 -7.50 -4.39
CA VAL A 245 -2.40 -7.69 -3.99
C VAL A 245 -2.20 -8.61 -2.78
N MET A 246 -3.23 -8.85 -1.98
CA MET A 246 -3.15 -9.75 -0.83
C MET A 246 -3.50 -11.20 -1.22
N GLY A 247 -2.65 -12.14 -0.81
CA GLY A 247 -2.74 -13.58 -1.05
C GLY A 247 -3.68 -14.32 -0.09
N ASP A 248 -3.56 -15.65 -0.07
CA ASP A 248 -4.49 -16.55 0.64
C ASP A 248 -4.38 -16.49 2.18
N LEU A 249 -3.29 -15.94 2.72
CA LEU A 249 -3.08 -15.83 4.17
C LEU A 249 -4.25 -15.14 4.88
N ILE A 250 -4.82 -14.11 4.26
CA ILE A 250 -5.91 -13.31 4.85
C ILE A 250 -7.30 -13.95 4.68
N ASP A 251 -7.39 -15.08 3.99
CA ASP A 251 -8.63 -15.80 3.70
C ASP A 251 -8.98 -16.87 4.74
N LYS A 252 -7.99 -17.25 5.55
CA LYS A 252 -8.15 -18.33 6.52
C LYS A 252 -9.13 -17.94 7.63
N PRO A 253 -9.93 -18.91 8.14
CA PRO A 253 -10.76 -18.69 9.33
C PRO A 253 -9.94 -18.14 10.49
N ARG A 254 -10.58 -17.28 11.30
CA ARG A 254 -9.95 -16.60 12.43
C ARG A 254 -10.67 -16.89 13.72
N THR A 255 -9.99 -16.62 14.82
CA THR A 255 -10.58 -16.55 16.16
C THR A 255 -11.02 -15.12 16.48
N VAL A 256 -11.95 -14.93 17.41
CA VAL A 256 -12.35 -13.58 17.89
C VAL A 256 -11.13 -12.81 18.42
N TRP A 257 -10.14 -13.52 18.98
CA TRP A 257 -8.86 -12.95 19.39
C TRP A 257 -8.15 -12.29 18.21
N GLU A 258 -8.02 -13.02 17.08
CA GLU A 258 -7.41 -12.49 15.86
C GLU A 258 -8.29 -11.43 15.16
N GLU A 259 -9.62 -11.51 15.28
CA GLU A 259 -10.58 -10.52 14.76
C GLU A 259 -10.46 -9.17 15.47
N SER A 260 -10.00 -9.18 16.72
CA SER A 260 -9.75 -8.00 17.55
C SER A 260 -8.58 -7.12 17.06
N PHE A 261 -7.94 -7.46 15.95
CA PHE A 261 -7.08 -6.54 15.20
C PHE A 261 -7.86 -5.32 14.68
N ILE A 262 -9.19 -5.43 14.56
CA ILE A 262 -10.08 -4.31 14.25
C ILE A 262 -10.55 -3.65 15.55
N PRO A 263 -10.31 -2.33 15.72
CA PRO A 263 -10.72 -1.55 16.88
C PRO A 263 -12.17 -1.76 17.33
N MET A 264 -13.12 -1.67 16.41
CA MET A 264 -14.54 -1.82 16.70
C MET A 264 -14.94 -3.25 17.09
N GLU A 265 -14.20 -4.27 16.65
CA GLU A 265 -14.47 -5.64 17.10
C GLU A 265 -13.89 -5.87 18.50
N PHE A 266 -12.70 -5.34 18.79
CA PHE A 266 -12.16 -5.37 20.15
C PHE A 266 -13.03 -4.59 21.15
N GLN A 267 -13.59 -3.46 20.74
CA GLN A 267 -14.57 -2.71 21.54
C GLN A 267 -15.78 -3.58 21.95
N LYS A 268 -16.30 -4.41 21.03
CA LYS A 268 -17.40 -5.35 21.33
C LYS A 268 -16.94 -6.45 22.29
N VAL A 269 -15.72 -6.96 22.12
CA VAL A 269 -15.13 -7.95 23.05
C VAL A 269 -15.11 -7.39 24.47
N LEU A 270 -14.63 -6.15 24.66
CA LEU A 270 -14.59 -5.49 25.96
C LEU A 270 -15.99 -5.41 26.61
N ARG A 271 -17.03 -5.05 25.85
CA ARG A 271 -18.43 -5.01 26.37
C ARG A 271 -18.93 -6.37 26.90
N SER A 272 -18.44 -7.46 26.31
CA SER A 272 -18.84 -8.82 26.71
C SER A 272 -17.95 -9.43 27.79
N ALA A 273 -16.76 -8.87 28.01
CA ALA A 273 -15.80 -9.38 28.97
C ALA A 273 -16.27 -9.08 30.41
N LYS A 274 -15.88 -9.97 31.33
CA LYS A 274 -16.11 -9.83 32.76
C LYS A 274 -14.81 -9.98 33.51
N VAL A 275 -14.68 -9.37 34.68
CA VAL A 275 -13.51 -9.49 35.57
C VAL A 275 -13.96 -9.80 36.98
N VAL A 276 -13.04 -10.35 37.77
CA VAL A 276 -13.27 -10.62 39.19
C VAL A 276 -12.71 -9.45 39.98
N GLY A 277 -13.58 -8.76 40.73
CA GLY A 277 -13.18 -7.67 41.60
C GLY A 277 -12.37 -8.15 42.82
N GLU A 278 -11.84 -7.20 43.59
CA GLU A 278 -11.07 -7.49 44.82
C GLU A 278 -11.90 -8.26 45.88
N ASP A 279 -13.22 -8.12 45.83
CA ASP A 279 -14.18 -8.84 46.67
C ASP A 279 -14.46 -10.28 46.18
N GLY A 280 -13.84 -10.71 45.08
CA GLY A 280 -14.05 -12.02 44.47
C GLY A 280 -15.33 -12.12 43.64
N VAL A 281 -16.06 -11.03 43.43
CA VAL A 281 -17.32 -11.03 42.67
C VAL A 281 -17.05 -10.73 41.20
N GLU A 282 -17.69 -11.51 40.32
CA GLU A 282 -17.62 -11.30 38.87
C GLU A 282 -18.47 -10.09 38.45
N ARG A 283 -17.89 -9.17 37.69
CA ARG A 283 -18.53 -7.94 37.20
C ARG A 283 -18.17 -7.70 35.72
N PRO A 284 -18.96 -6.91 34.96
CA PRO A 284 -18.56 -6.51 33.62
C PRO A 284 -17.21 -5.78 33.62
N LEU A 285 -16.35 -6.08 32.64
CA LEU A 285 -15.06 -5.37 32.50
C LEU A 285 -15.25 -3.90 32.14
N VAL A 286 -16.26 -3.58 31.34
CA VAL A 286 -16.57 -2.18 31.01
C VAL A 286 -17.51 -1.63 32.08
N LYS A 287 -17.01 -0.70 32.87
CA LYS A 287 -17.73 0.00 33.93
C LYS A 287 -18.68 1.05 33.36
N GLU A 288 -18.19 1.83 32.41
CA GLU A 288 -18.96 2.88 31.74
C GLU A 288 -18.45 3.08 30.30
N GLU A 289 -19.35 3.42 29.39
CA GLU A 289 -19.01 3.79 28.01
C GLU A 289 -19.51 5.19 27.70
N ARG A 290 -18.64 6.04 27.15
CA ARG A 290 -18.95 7.44 26.79
C ARG A 290 -18.51 7.75 25.38
N VAL A 291 -19.36 8.47 24.64
CA VAL A 291 -18.97 9.06 23.36
C VAL A 291 -18.31 10.42 23.64
N LEU A 292 -17.00 10.52 23.38
CA LEU A 292 -16.23 11.76 23.54
C LEU A 292 -16.33 12.64 22.28
N VAL A 293 -16.51 12.01 21.12
CA VAL A 293 -16.69 12.66 19.82
C VAL A 293 -17.67 11.86 19.01
N GLU A 294 -18.70 12.51 18.47
CA GLU A 294 -19.62 11.90 17.51
C GLU A 294 -18.95 11.77 16.14
N ALA A 295 -19.09 10.62 15.50
CA ALA A 295 -18.59 10.43 14.14
C ALA A 295 -19.46 11.21 13.16
N LEU A 296 -18.83 11.90 12.19
CA LEU A 296 -19.57 12.59 11.13
C LEU A 296 -20.11 11.64 10.06
N LYS A 297 -19.61 10.41 10.04
CA LYS A 297 -19.95 9.39 9.05
C LYS A 297 -20.61 8.18 9.67
N PRO A 298 -21.49 7.49 8.92
CA PRO A 298 -22.03 6.23 9.36
C PRO A 298 -20.92 5.19 9.56
N PRO A 299 -21.13 4.19 10.43
CA PRO A 299 -20.20 3.09 10.57
C PRO A 299 -20.04 2.33 9.24
N PRO A 300 -18.88 1.69 9.00
CA PRO A 300 -18.70 0.82 7.85
C PRO A 300 -19.73 -0.32 7.86
N PRO A 301 -20.02 -0.92 6.70
CA PRO A 301 -20.86 -2.10 6.62
C PRO A 301 -20.38 -3.22 7.55
N ASP A 302 -21.33 -3.95 8.14
CA ASP A 302 -21.02 -5.12 8.98
C ASP A 302 -20.46 -6.28 8.15
N ASP A 303 -20.95 -6.44 6.91
CA ASP A 303 -20.53 -7.48 5.97
C ASP A 303 -19.85 -6.90 4.73
N PRO A 304 -18.92 -7.63 4.09
CA PRO A 304 -18.29 -7.19 2.86
C PRO A 304 -19.33 -7.07 1.72
N PRO A 305 -19.25 -6.02 0.89
CA PRO A 305 -20.18 -5.84 -0.21
C PRO A 305 -19.98 -6.91 -1.29
N VAL A 306 -21.08 -7.46 -1.81
CA VAL A 306 -21.06 -8.39 -2.95
C VAL A 306 -20.81 -7.62 -4.25
N ARG A 307 -19.60 -7.72 -4.81
CA ARG A 307 -19.19 -6.94 -6.00
C ARG A 307 -18.85 -7.76 -7.25
N TRP A 308 -18.82 -9.09 -7.16
CA TRP A 308 -18.53 -9.95 -8.30
C TRP A 308 -19.46 -9.75 -9.53
N PRO A 309 -20.77 -9.39 -9.39
CA PRO A 309 -21.62 -9.17 -10.57
C PRO A 309 -21.17 -7.97 -11.40
N TYR A 310 -20.74 -6.88 -10.76
CA TYR A 310 -20.16 -5.72 -11.44
C TYR A 310 -18.86 -6.09 -12.13
N SER A 311 -18.03 -6.91 -11.47
CA SER A 311 -16.79 -7.41 -12.05
C SER A 311 -17.02 -8.23 -13.32
N LEU A 312 -18.01 -9.12 -13.31
CA LEU A 312 -18.44 -9.85 -14.49
C LEU A 312 -18.94 -8.92 -15.60
N LEU A 313 -19.80 -7.95 -15.25
CA LEU A 313 -20.31 -6.96 -16.20
C LEU A 313 -19.17 -6.19 -16.87
N PHE A 314 -18.20 -5.70 -16.11
CA PHE A 314 -17.03 -5.01 -16.66
C PHE A 314 -16.16 -5.95 -17.49
N GLY A 315 -15.94 -7.18 -17.03
CA GLY A 315 -15.21 -8.19 -17.80
C GLY A 315 -15.84 -8.46 -19.17
N LEU A 316 -17.17 -8.62 -19.21
CA LEU A 316 -17.94 -8.77 -20.45
C LEU A 316 -17.88 -7.51 -21.32
N LEU A 317 -17.99 -6.32 -20.72
CA LEU A 317 -17.90 -5.06 -21.43
C LEU A 317 -16.52 -4.90 -22.09
N PHE A 318 -15.43 -4.99 -21.32
CA PHE A 318 -14.07 -4.86 -21.86
C PHE A 318 -13.72 -5.99 -22.83
N GLY A 319 -14.12 -7.23 -22.54
CA GLY A 319 -13.98 -8.36 -23.46
C GLY A 319 -14.73 -8.12 -24.78
N GLY A 320 -15.98 -7.66 -24.71
CA GLY A 320 -16.79 -7.30 -25.87
C GLY A 320 -16.17 -6.16 -26.68
N LEU A 321 -15.65 -5.12 -26.02
CA LEU A 321 -14.93 -4.02 -26.68
C LEU A 321 -13.67 -4.51 -27.39
N PHE A 322 -12.88 -5.38 -26.78
CA PHE A 322 -11.73 -6.01 -27.43
C PHE A 322 -12.13 -6.84 -28.66
N ALA A 323 -13.16 -7.68 -28.50
CA ALA A 323 -13.65 -8.53 -29.59
C ALA A 323 -14.18 -7.69 -30.76
N GLY A 324 -14.96 -6.65 -30.45
CA GLY A 324 -15.50 -5.69 -31.41
C GLY A 324 -14.40 -4.90 -32.13
N ALA A 325 -13.46 -4.32 -31.39
CA ALA A 325 -12.34 -3.57 -31.96
C ALA A 325 -11.44 -4.43 -32.84
N GLY A 326 -11.15 -5.68 -32.44
CA GLY A 326 -10.39 -6.63 -33.26
C GLY A 326 -11.13 -6.99 -34.56
N ARG A 327 -12.43 -7.27 -34.49
CA ARG A 327 -13.26 -7.59 -35.66
C ARG A 327 -13.43 -6.40 -36.60
N ALA A 328 -13.65 -5.20 -36.08
CA ALA A 328 -13.71 -3.97 -36.86
C ALA A 328 -12.34 -3.60 -37.45
N GLY A 329 -11.25 -3.89 -36.72
CA GLY A 329 -9.86 -3.70 -37.15
C GLY A 329 -9.48 -4.53 -38.38
N MET A 330 -10.21 -5.61 -38.68
CA MET A 330 -10.10 -6.33 -39.95
C MET A 330 -10.63 -5.55 -41.16
N ARG A 331 -11.33 -4.43 -40.97
CA ARG A 331 -11.83 -3.59 -42.07
C ARG A 331 -11.21 -2.20 -42.04
N ALA A 332 -11.05 -1.62 -40.85
CA ALA A 332 -10.64 -0.24 -40.68
C ALA A 332 -9.43 -0.10 -39.74
N ALA A 333 -8.43 0.67 -40.19
CA ALA A 333 -7.17 0.88 -39.46
C ALA A 333 -7.33 1.52 -38.07
N PRO A 334 -8.24 2.49 -37.84
CA PRO A 334 -8.41 3.10 -36.52
C PRO A 334 -8.80 2.09 -35.43
N PHE A 335 -9.71 1.16 -35.71
CA PHE A 335 -10.12 0.15 -34.72
C PHE A 335 -9.00 -0.83 -34.38
N ARG A 336 -8.15 -1.18 -35.35
CA ARG A 336 -6.92 -1.97 -35.07
C ARG A 336 -5.94 -1.16 -34.21
N ALA A 337 -5.82 0.14 -34.46
CA ALA A 337 -4.97 1.01 -33.65
C ALA A 337 -5.46 1.09 -32.20
N ILE A 338 -6.76 1.31 -31.99
CA ILE A 338 -7.41 1.28 -30.68
C ILE A 338 -7.15 -0.06 -30.00
N TYR A 339 -7.42 -1.18 -30.68
CA TYR A 339 -7.15 -2.53 -30.16
C TYR A 339 -5.70 -2.67 -29.69
N GLY A 340 -4.73 -2.25 -30.51
CA GLY A 340 -3.30 -2.33 -30.20
C GLY A 340 -2.88 -1.47 -29.00
N VAL A 341 -3.41 -0.24 -28.89
CA VAL A 341 -3.13 0.67 -27.77
C VAL A 341 -3.72 0.14 -26.48
N VAL A 342 -4.99 -0.30 -26.49
CA VAL A 342 -5.64 -0.86 -25.29
C VAL A 342 -4.96 -2.17 -24.87
N LEU A 343 -4.55 -3.01 -25.83
CA LEU A 343 -3.76 -4.22 -25.53
C LEU A 343 -2.39 -3.88 -24.92
N SER A 344 -1.75 -2.81 -25.37
CA SER A 344 -0.48 -2.34 -24.82
C SER A 344 -0.65 -1.88 -23.37
N LEU A 345 -1.68 -1.09 -23.08
CA LEU A 345 -2.01 -0.65 -21.71
C LEU A 345 -2.38 -1.82 -20.79
N ALA A 346 -3.22 -2.75 -21.28
CA ALA A 346 -3.55 -3.97 -20.56
C ALA A 346 -2.30 -4.81 -20.24
N GLY A 347 -1.38 -4.92 -21.21
CA GLY A 347 -0.08 -5.56 -21.04
C GLY A 347 0.79 -4.91 -19.98
N LEU A 348 0.81 -3.58 -19.94
CA LEU A 348 1.53 -2.81 -18.93
C LEU A 348 0.98 -3.09 -17.53
N VAL A 349 -0.34 -2.96 -17.35
CA VAL A 349 -0.99 -3.15 -16.04
C VAL A 349 -0.88 -4.59 -15.56
N CYS A 350 -1.28 -5.58 -16.38
CA CYS A 350 -1.23 -6.99 -16.00
C CYS A 350 0.20 -7.49 -15.82
N GLY A 351 1.11 -7.06 -16.71
CA GLY A 351 2.53 -7.40 -16.62
C GLY A 351 3.19 -6.79 -15.39
N PHE A 352 2.86 -5.55 -15.05
CA PHE A 352 3.32 -4.90 -13.82
C PHE A 352 2.90 -5.69 -12.59
N PHE A 353 1.61 -5.99 -12.43
CA PHE A 353 1.13 -6.77 -11.29
C PHE A 353 1.72 -8.18 -11.25
N GLY A 354 1.86 -8.85 -12.39
CA GLY A 354 2.49 -10.17 -12.46
C GLY A 354 3.94 -10.17 -12.00
N VAL A 355 4.73 -9.21 -12.46
CA VAL A 355 6.12 -9.04 -11.99
C VAL A 355 6.15 -8.62 -10.52
N PHE A 356 5.26 -7.71 -10.11
CA PHE A 356 5.15 -7.26 -8.73
C PHE A 356 4.86 -8.41 -7.77
N PHE A 357 3.94 -9.33 -8.09
CA PHE A 357 3.66 -10.49 -7.24
C PHE A 357 4.87 -11.40 -7.11
N LEU A 358 5.54 -11.72 -8.21
CA LEU A 358 6.76 -12.54 -8.18
C LEU A 358 7.88 -11.85 -7.38
N ALA A 359 8.02 -10.54 -7.51
CA ALA A 359 9.00 -9.76 -6.75
C ALA A 359 8.65 -9.73 -5.26
N ALA A 360 7.37 -9.56 -4.91
CA ALA A 360 6.89 -9.63 -3.54
C ALA A 360 7.24 -10.98 -2.90
N TRP A 361 7.07 -12.08 -3.64
CA TRP A 361 7.40 -13.43 -3.16
C TRP A 361 8.90 -13.65 -2.96
N ALA A 362 9.73 -13.11 -3.87
CA ALA A 362 11.16 -13.40 -3.89
C ALA A 362 11.99 -12.44 -3.03
N PHE A 363 11.51 -11.21 -2.80
CA PHE A 363 12.36 -10.12 -2.29
C PHE A 363 11.78 -9.34 -1.11
N THR A 364 10.59 -9.69 -0.61
CA THR A 364 9.95 -8.95 0.50
C THR A 364 9.58 -9.86 1.65
N ASP A 365 9.55 -9.28 2.86
CA ASP A 365 9.11 -9.97 4.07
C ASP A 365 7.56 -9.88 4.25
N HIS A 366 6.83 -9.48 3.20
CA HIS A 366 5.37 -9.35 3.21
C HIS A 366 4.67 -10.70 3.01
N GLU A 367 4.45 -11.41 4.12
CA GLU A 367 3.71 -12.67 4.12
C GLU A 367 2.30 -12.53 3.51
N VAL A 368 1.65 -11.39 3.70
CA VAL A 368 0.29 -11.12 3.19
C VAL A 368 0.20 -11.11 1.67
N GLY A 369 1.30 -10.88 0.95
CA GLY A 369 1.36 -10.93 -0.51
C GLY A 369 1.91 -12.25 -1.07
N TYR A 370 2.41 -13.14 -0.18
CA TYR A 370 2.99 -14.42 -0.58
C TYR A 370 1.93 -15.35 -1.18
N ARG A 371 2.35 -16.21 -2.13
CA ARG A 371 1.47 -17.17 -2.85
C ARG A 371 0.20 -16.57 -3.49
N ASN A 372 0.17 -15.25 -3.71
CA ASN A 372 -0.95 -14.59 -4.35
C ASN A 372 -1.30 -15.16 -5.75
N GLU A 373 -2.40 -15.90 -5.80
CA GLU A 373 -2.89 -16.61 -6.96
C GLU A 373 -3.27 -15.70 -8.13
N ASN A 374 -3.48 -14.40 -7.88
CA ASN A 374 -3.75 -13.41 -8.93
C ASN A 374 -2.59 -13.25 -9.91
N VAL A 375 -1.40 -13.79 -9.63
CA VAL A 375 -0.31 -13.93 -10.63
C VAL A 375 -0.72 -14.74 -11.87
N LEU A 376 -1.70 -15.64 -11.74
CA LEU A 376 -2.22 -16.40 -12.88
C LEU A 376 -3.24 -15.60 -13.71
N LEU A 377 -3.81 -14.53 -13.15
CA LEU A 377 -4.73 -13.61 -13.84
C LEU A 377 -3.94 -12.45 -14.48
N CYS A 378 -3.00 -11.89 -13.71
CA CYS A 378 -2.03 -10.87 -14.11
C CYS A 378 -0.67 -11.53 -14.37
N VAL A 379 -0.50 -12.13 -15.55
CA VAL A 379 0.68 -12.92 -15.88
C VAL A 379 1.89 -12.04 -16.24
N PRO A 380 3.12 -12.35 -15.78
CA PRO A 380 4.30 -11.51 -16.00
C PRO A 380 4.67 -11.34 -17.48
N TRP A 381 4.41 -12.36 -18.32
CA TRP A 381 4.67 -12.26 -19.76
C TRP A 381 3.73 -11.29 -20.49
N ALA A 382 2.65 -10.82 -19.85
CA ALA A 382 1.80 -9.76 -20.40
C ALA A 382 2.58 -8.47 -20.65
N PHE A 383 3.71 -8.24 -19.97
CA PHE A 383 4.59 -7.10 -20.24
C PHE A 383 5.10 -7.06 -21.69
N GLY A 384 5.26 -8.22 -22.34
CA GLY A 384 5.60 -8.31 -23.76
C GLY A 384 4.52 -7.72 -24.69
N LEU A 385 3.25 -7.64 -24.23
CA LEU A 385 2.15 -7.05 -24.98
C LEU A 385 2.27 -5.52 -25.09
N VAL A 386 3.07 -4.86 -24.25
CA VAL A 386 3.30 -3.41 -24.33
C VAL A 386 3.85 -3.03 -25.71
N GLY A 387 5.00 -3.60 -26.07
CA GLY A 387 5.62 -3.35 -27.38
C GLY A 387 4.84 -4.00 -28.53
N MET A 388 4.30 -5.20 -28.33
CA MET A 388 3.55 -5.88 -29.38
C MET A 388 2.23 -5.17 -29.71
N GLY A 389 1.53 -4.60 -28.73
CA GLY A 389 0.30 -3.83 -28.91
C GLY A 389 0.51 -2.59 -29.78
N ILE A 390 1.58 -1.83 -29.53
CA ILE A 390 1.98 -0.70 -30.40
C ILE A 390 2.23 -1.18 -31.84
N ASN A 391 2.88 -2.34 -31.99
CA ASN A 391 3.14 -2.93 -33.31
C ASN A 391 1.88 -3.51 -33.97
N VAL A 392 0.89 -3.98 -33.20
CA VAL A 392 -0.44 -4.36 -33.69
C VAL A 392 -1.15 -3.12 -34.25
N ALA A 393 -1.10 -1.99 -33.55
CA ALA A 393 -1.65 -0.73 -34.04
C ALA A 393 -1.01 -0.33 -35.40
N ARG A 394 0.31 -0.49 -35.51
CA ARG A 394 1.12 -0.28 -36.72
C ARG A 394 1.01 -1.41 -37.77
N ASN A 395 0.08 -2.35 -37.60
CA ASN A 395 -0.19 -3.46 -38.53
C ASN A 395 1.02 -4.39 -38.83
N ARG A 396 1.89 -4.63 -37.85
CA ARG A 396 3.06 -5.50 -38.04
C ARG A 396 2.67 -6.98 -37.85
N ALA A 397 2.61 -7.74 -38.95
CA ALA A 397 2.14 -9.13 -38.97
C ALA A 397 2.82 -10.04 -37.93
N VAL A 398 4.15 -9.99 -37.80
CA VAL A 398 4.89 -10.80 -36.81
C VAL A 398 4.45 -10.50 -35.38
N SER A 399 4.23 -9.22 -35.06
CA SER A 399 3.78 -8.82 -33.72
C SER A 399 2.33 -9.23 -33.46
N ILE A 400 1.47 -9.19 -34.47
CA ILE A 400 0.08 -9.67 -34.36
C ILE A 400 0.05 -11.17 -34.01
N VAL A 401 0.83 -11.99 -34.73
CA VAL A 401 0.89 -13.44 -34.49
C VAL A 401 1.51 -13.76 -33.12
N ARG A 402 2.56 -13.05 -32.71
CA ARG A 402 3.19 -13.24 -31.38
C ARG A 402 2.27 -12.77 -30.24
N ALA A 403 1.62 -11.61 -30.39
CA ALA A 403 0.65 -11.11 -29.41
C ALA A 403 -0.50 -12.09 -29.21
N ARG A 404 -1.01 -12.71 -30.30
CA ARG A 404 -2.03 -13.77 -30.22
C ARG A 404 -1.60 -14.91 -29.32
N LYS A 405 -0.35 -15.37 -29.41
CA LYS A 405 0.17 -16.44 -28.55
C LYS A 405 0.21 -16.01 -27.08
N LEU A 406 0.69 -14.80 -26.78
CA LEU A 406 0.75 -14.30 -25.40
C LEU A 406 -0.64 -14.12 -24.78
N VAL A 407 -1.61 -13.59 -25.55
CA VAL A 407 -3.00 -13.45 -25.11
C VAL A 407 -3.66 -14.82 -24.89
N MET A 408 -3.41 -15.79 -25.77
CA MET A 408 -3.87 -17.17 -25.58
C MET A 408 -3.30 -17.81 -24.31
N LEU A 409 -2.01 -17.59 -24.02
CA LEU A 409 -1.40 -18.07 -22.78
C LEU A 409 -1.99 -17.38 -21.54
N ALA A 410 -2.29 -16.08 -21.61
CA ALA A 410 -2.95 -15.36 -20.52
C ALA A 410 -4.38 -15.88 -20.26
N LEU A 411 -5.16 -16.11 -21.32
CA LEU A 411 -6.48 -16.75 -21.23
C LEU A 411 -6.38 -18.17 -20.65
N GLY A 412 -5.43 -18.96 -21.13
CA GLY A 412 -5.16 -20.31 -20.64
C GLY A 412 -4.78 -20.33 -19.16
N SER A 413 -3.92 -19.40 -18.73
CA SER A 413 -3.53 -19.23 -17.32
C SER A 413 -4.71 -18.84 -16.43
N THR A 414 -5.56 -17.90 -16.88
CA THR A 414 -6.76 -17.48 -16.14
C THR A 414 -7.78 -18.63 -16.05
N THR A 415 -7.95 -19.40 -17.14
CA THR A 415 -8.81 -20.58 -17.16
C THR A 415 -8.26 -21.68 -16.25
N PHE A 416 -6.95 -21.90 -16.27
CA PHE A 416 -6.29 -22.83 -15.37
C PHE A 416 -6.52 -22.43 -13.91
N ALA A 417 -6.35 -21.15 -13.56
CA ALA A 417 -6.62 -20.62 -12.23
C ALA A 417 -8.05 -20.91 -11.76
N LEU A 418 -9.06 -20.76 -12.63
CA LEU A 418 -10.44 -21.14 -12.32
C LEU A 418 -10.57 -22.65 -12.07
N VAL A 419 -10.01 -23.49 -12.94
CA VAL A 419 -10.14 -24.95 -12.84
C VAL A 419 -9.50 -25.48 -11.57
N VAL A 420 -8.33 -24.95 -11.19
CA VAL A 420 -7.61 -25.42 -9.99
C VAL A 420 -8.22 -24.94 -8.67
N LYS A 421 -9.22 -24.05 -8.69
CA LYS A 421 -10.01 -23.67 -7.48
C LYS A 421 -10.71 -24.84 -6.80
N VAL A 422 -10.89 -25.97 -7.50
CA VAL A 422 -11.44 -27.21 -6.91
C VAL A 422 -10.46 -27.83 -5.90
N LEU A 423 -9.17 -27.50 -5.97
CA LEU A 423 -8.14 -28.04 -5.09
C LEU A 423 -8.10 -27.26 -3.77
N PRO A 424 -8.04 -27.95 -2.61
CA PRO A 424 -8.16 -27.29 -1.30
C PRO A 424 -6.96 -26.40 -0.91
N TRP A 425 -5.85 -26.46 -1.65
CA TRP A 425 -4.66 -25.63 -1.42
C TRP A 425 -4.55 -24.42 -2.37
N PHE A 426 -5.55 -24.22 -3.23
CA PHE A 426 -5.68 -23.09 -4.15
C PHE A 426 -6.96 -22.31 -3.82
N ASP A 427 -7.04 -21.86 -2.58
CA ASP A 427 -8.25 -21.42 -1.90
C ASP A 427 -8.31 -19.89 -1.69
N GLN A 428 -7.42 -19.09 -2.29
CA GLN A 428 -7.49 -17.62 -2.18
C GLN A 428 -8.86 -17.11 -2.64
N ASP A 429 -9.47 -16.19 -1.89
CA ASP A 429 -10.72 -15.57 -2.33
C ASP A 429 -10.44 -14.45 -3.36
N ASN A 430 -10.35 -14.86 -4.63
CA ASN A 430 -10.23 -13.98 -5.78
C ASN A 430 -11.46 -14.06 -6.71
N TRP A 431 -12.62 -14.41 -6.16
CA TRP A 431 -13.89 -14.47 -6.88
C TRP A 431 -14.36 -13.11 -7.39
N LEU A 432 -13.79 -12.02 -6.86
CA LEU A 432 -13.95 -10.70 -7.46
C LEU A 432 -13.25 -10.60 -8.83
N PHE A 433 -12.11 -11.22 -9.05
CA PHE A 433 -11.27 -10.98 -10.24
C PHE A 433 -11.47 -11.99 -11.36
N LEU A 434 -11.74 -13.26 -11.03
CA LEU A 434 -11.98 -14.30 -12.03
C LEU A 434 -13.11 -13.92 -13.03
N PRO A 435 -14.28 -13.40 -12.60
CA PRO A 435 -15.35 -13.01 -13.52
C PRO A 435 -14.98 -11.82 -14.42
N PHE A 436 -14.00 -10.99 -14.05
CA PHE A 436 -13.49 -9.94 -14.92
C PHE A 436 -12.49 -10.49 -15.94
N PHE A 437 -11.46 -11.19 -15.49
CA PHE A 437 -10.32 -11.56 -16.33
C PHE A 437 -10.67 -12.63 -17.38
N LEU A 438 -11.60 -13.54 -17.09
CA LEU A 438 -12.01 -14.58 -18.06
C LEU A 438 -12.62 -13.99 -19.33
N PRO A 439 -13.74 -13.23 -19.29
CA PRO A 439 -14.30 -12.62 -20.48
C PRO A 439 -13.38 -11.55 -21.09
N PHE A 440 -12.60 -10.83 -20.27
CA PHE A 440 -11.60 -9.87 -20.74
C PHE A 440 -10.57 -10.53 -21.67
N TRP A 441 -9.90 -11.59 -21.20
CA TRP A 441 -8.89 -12.29 -21.99
C TRP A 441 -9.50 -13.08 -23.15
N ALA A 442 -10.73 -13.59 -23.01
CA ALA A 442 -11.45 -14.26 -24.09
C ALA A 442 -11.77 -13.29 -25.24
N GLY A 443 -12.25 -12.09 -24.92
CA GLY A 443 -12.53 -11.03 -25.87
C GLY A 443 -11.28 -10.51 -26.57
N ALA A 444 -10.20 -10.30 -25.81
CA ALA A 444 -8.88 -9.98 -26.35
C ALA A 444 -8.39 -11.10 -27.30
N PHE A 445 -8.48 -12.36 -26.89
CA PHE A 445 -8.05 -13.49 -27.72
C PHE A 445 -8.84 -13.54 -29.04
N TYR A 446 -10.16 -13.43 -28.98
CA TYR A 446 -11.00 -13.36 -30.17
C TYR A 446 -10.57 -12.20 -31.09
N GLY A 447 -10.40 -11.00 -30.53
CA GLY A 447 -10.02 -9.82 -31.30
C GLY A 447 -8.69 -9.97 -32.03
N ILE A 448 -7.64 -10.43 -31.34
CA ILE A 448 -6.31 -10.64 -31.96
C ILE A 448 -6.29 -11.83 -32.92
N ASP A 449 -7.09 -12.87 -32.69
CA ASP A 449 -7.20 -14.02 -33.60
C ASP A 449 -7.75 -13.60 -34.96
N GLN A 450 -8.77 -12.73 -34.98
CA GLN A 450 -9.32 -12.15 -36.21
C GLN A 450 -8.28 -11.32 -36.98
N LEU A 451 -7.54 -10.46 -36.28
CA LEU A 451 -6.45 -9.67 -36.88
C LEU A 451 -5.31 -10.57 -37.38
N SER A 452 -4.99 -11.65 -36.66
CA SER A 452 -3.95 -12.61 -37.03
C SER A 452 -4.30 -13.38 -38.30
N LYS A 453 -5.56 -13.83 -38.45
CA LYS A 453 -6.04 -14.48 -39.67
C LYS A 453 -5.87 -13.57 -40.88
N ARG A 454 -6.27 -12.30 -40.76
CA ARG A 454 -6.07 -11.29 -41.81
C ARG A 454 -4.59 -11.09 -42.16
N ALA A 455 -3.74 -10.97 -41.13
CA ALA A 455 -2.30 -10.77 -41.34
C ALA A 455 -1.63 -11.97 -42.04
N LEU A 456 -1.97 -13.19 -41.64
CA LEU A 456 -1.45 -14.41 -42.27
C LEU A 456 -1.92 -14.57 -43.71
N ALA A 457 -3.20 -14.28 -43.99
CA ALA A 457 -3.74 -14.31 -45.34
C ALA A 457 -3.03 -13.28 -46.26
N ALA A 458 -2.76 -12.07 -45.76
CA ALA A 458 -2.04 -11.05 -46.53
C ALA A 458 -0.59 -11.48 -46.83
N VAL A 459 0.11 -12.10 -45.88
CA VAL A 459 1.47 -12.63 -46.10
C VAL A 459 1.47 -13.78 -47.10
N ALA A 460 0.46 -14.67 -47.03
CA ALA A 460 0.31 -15.78 -47.98
C ALA A 460 0.02 -15.28 -49.40
N ALA A 461 -0.83 -14.27 -49.57
CA ALA A 461 -1.12 -13.67 -50.87
C ALA A 461 0.13 -13.07 -51.52
N VAL A 462 0.91 -12.28 -50.77
CA VAL A 462 2.18 -11.71 -51.26
C VAL A 462 3.18 -12.81 -51.65
N LYS A 463 3.19 -13.95 -50.95
CA LYS A 463 4.03 -15.10 -51.30
C LYS A 463 3.55 -15.84 -52.54
N ALA A 464 2.24 -15.88 -52.78
CA ALA A 464 1.63 -16.50 -53.97
C ALA A 464 1.80 -15.65 -55.24
N ASP A 465 1.83 -14.32 -55.09
CA ASP A 465 2.00 -13.35 -56.19
C ASP A 465 3.49 -13.00 -56.45
N GLY A 466 4.43 -13.58 -55.70
CA GLY A 466 5.86 -13.49 -55.99
C GLY A 466 6.20 -14.20 -57.32
N PRO A 467 7.20 -13.74 -58.09
CA PRO A 467 7.35 -14.15 -59.49
C PRO A 467 7.47 -15.66 -59.59
N ALA A 468 6.48 -16.27 -60.28
CA ALA A 468 6.65 -17.57 -60.87
C ALA A 468 7.95 -17.51 -61.67
N ALA A 469 8.89 -18.40 -61.34
CA ALA A 469 10.10 -18.57 -62.12
C ALA A 469 9.69 -18.79 -63.57
N ASN A 470 9.87 -17.77 -64.42
CA ASN A 470 9.89 -17.96 -65.86
C ASN A 470 11.02 -18.94 -66.12
N GLY A 471 10.64 -20.19 -66.37
CA GLY A 471 11.47 -21.12 -67.09
C GLY A 471 11.66 -20.52 -68.47
N ASP A 472 12.86 -20.00 -68.72
CA ASP A 472 13.38 -19.99 -70.08
C ASP A 472 14.67 -20.79 -70.10
N GLN A 473 14.62 -21.82 -70.93
CA GLN A 473 15.72 -22.71 -71.21
C GLN A 473 16.70 -21.95 -72.09
N THR A 474 17.97 -21.86 -71.69
CA THR A 474 19.09 -21.88 -72.65
C THR A 474 20.39 -22.15 -71.89
N SER A 475 20.85 -23.39 -71.98
CA SER A 475 22.26 -23.72 -71.82
C SER A 475 22.94 -23.50 -73.19
N PRO A 476 24.24 -23.15 -73.25
CA PRO A 476 25.20 -24.25 -73.33
C PRO A 476 26.54 -24.04 -72.60
N GLN A 477 26.97 -25.15 -71.99
CA GLN A 477 28.34 -25.62 -71.70
C GLN A 477 29.54 -24.77 -72.19
N LYS A 478 30.53 -24.57 -71.29
CA LYS A 478 31.96 -24.80 -71.60
C LYS A 478 32.85 -25.09 -70.38
N LYS A 479 33.36 -26.33 -70.39
CA LYS A 479 34.54 -26.97 -69.75
C LYS A 479 35.58 -26.14 -68.96
N LYS A 480 35.89 -26.67 -67.76
CA LYS A 480 37.22 -27.02 -67.20
C LYS A 480 38.46 -26.21 -67.65
N LYS A 481 39.20 -25.64 -66.69
CA LYS A 481 40.66 -25.86 -66.58
C LYS A 481 41.20 -25.65 -65.16
N LYS A 482 42.06 -26.59 -64.76
CA LYS A 482 42.82 -26.75 -63.53
C LYS A 482 44.27 -26.32 -63.81
N ARG A 483 44.92 -25.59 -62.89
CA ARG A 483 46.40 -25.50 -62.70
C ARG A 483 46.66 -24.78 -61.36
N THR A 484 47.11 -25.44 -60.28
CA THR A 484 48.53 -25.62 -59.82
C THR A 484 49.36 -24.33 -59.90
N GLU A 485 50.11 -23.89 -58.87
CA GLU A 485 51.15 -24.60 -58.10
C GLU A 485 51.65 -23.76 -56.90
N GLU A 486 52.19 -24.45 -55.89
CA GLU A 486 53.40 -24.16 -55.06
C GLU A 486 53.50 -22.87 -54.24
N GLU A 487 54.11 -22.81 -53.04
CA GLU A 487 55.06 -23.63 -52.26
C GLU A 487 54.91 -23.14 -50.78
N ALA A 488 54.86 -23.99 -49.74
CA ALA A 488 56.01 -24.49 -48.97
C ALA A 488 56.84 -23.34 -48.33
N VAL A 489 57.28 -23.32 -47.07
CA VAL A 489 57.57 -24.38 -46.09
C VAL A 489 58.07 -23.69 -44.80
N VAL A 490 57.64 -24.18 -43.61
CA VAL A 490 58.46 -24.46 -42.39
C VAL A 490 59.10 -23.27 -41.65
N ALA A 491 59.25 -23.20 -40.32
CA ALA A 491 58.97 -23.98 -39.11
C ALA A 491 58.82 -22.91 -37.99
N GLY A 492 58.00 -23.10 -36.95
CA GLY A 492 58.37 -23.79 -35.71
C GLY A 492 59.17 -22.86 -34.78
N GLU A 493 59.10 -22.89 -33.45
CA GLU A 493 58.26 -23.53 -32.44
C GLU A 493 58.75 -22.90 -31.12
N ALA A 494 57.82 -22.72 -30.17
CA ALA A 494 58.01 -22.62 -28.71
C ALA A 494 58.89 -21.53 -28.05
N ALA A 495 58.28 -20.89 -27.06
CA ALA A 495 58.73 -20.62 -25.67
C ALA A 495 58.23 -19.21 -25.26
N ASP A 496 57.15 -19.12 -24.49
CA ASP A 496 57.15 -19.14 -23.01
C ASP A 496 58.01 -18.03 -22.40
N THR A 497 57.36 -17.04 -21.78
CA THR A 497 57.75 -16.36 -20.53
C THR A 497 56.88 -15.10 -20.34
N ASP A 498 56.13 -15.07 -19.25
CA ASP A 498 55.70 -13.86 -18.56
C ASP A 498 56.72 -13.64 -17.41
N PRO A 499 57.18 -12.40 -17.14
CA PRO A 499 56.74 -11.80 -15.88
C PRO A 499 56.66 -10.26 -15.85
N LYS A 500 55.63 -9.77 -15.14
CA LYS A 500 55.60 -8.73 -14.08
C LYS A 500 56.23 -7.31 -14.25
N ASP A 501 55.39 -6.37 -13.82
CA ASP A 501 55.62 -5.24 -12.89
C ASP A 501 56.09 -3.84 -13.37
N THR A 502 55.13 -2.90 -13.22
CA THR A 502 55.22 -1.58 -12.54
C THR A 502 55.68 -0.30 -13.27
N LYS A 503 54.76 0.68 -13.17
CA LYS A 503 54.89 2.08 -12.66
C LYS A 503 55.17 3.26 -13.60
N ASP A 504 54.28 4.26 -13.41
CA ASP A 504 54.45 5.74 -13.41
C ASP A 504 54.94 6.42 -14.69
N ALA A 505 54.59 7.64 -15.10
CA ALA A 505 53.58 8.66 -14.80
C ALA A 505 53.87 9.80 -15.82
N GLU A 506 52.87 10.51 -16.36
CA GLU A 506 52.97 11.98 -16.61
C GLU A 506 51.65 12.56 -17.15
N ALA A 507 51.25 13.67 -16.53
CA ALA A 507 50.14 14.58 -16.88
C ALA A 507 50.67 15.67 -17.88
N PRO A 508 50.09 16.88 -18.06
CA PRO A 508 48.77 17.45 -17.68
C PRO A 508 48.09 18.30 -18.79
N VAL A 509 46.80 18.66 -18.67
CA VAL A 509 46.23 19.98 -19.10
C VAL A 509 44.95 20.30 -18.27
N ALA A 510 44.84 21.56 -17.85
CA ALA A 510 43.86 22.19 -16.94
C ALA A 510 42.56 22.73 -17.63
N PRO A 511 41.57 23.28 -16.88
CA PRO A 511 40.15 23.43 -17.28
C PRO A 511 39.68 24.90 -17.49
N PRO A 512 38.38 25.12 -17.82
CA PRO A 512 37.68 26.41 -17.55
C PRO A 512 36.30 26.21 -16.85
N PRO A 513 35.59 27.27 -16.38
CA PRO A 513 35.25 27.42 -14.96
C PRO A 513 33.74 27.49 -14.62
N HIS A 514 33.49 27.63 -13.31
CA HIS A 514 32.21 27.84 -12.62
C HIS A 514 31.53 29.20 -12.94
N GLU A 515 30.19 29.20 -12.98
CA GLU A 515 29.35 30.37 -12.72
C GLU A 515 28.16 30.02 -11.81
N ALA A 516 27.77 30.99 -10.99
CA ALA A 516 26.95 30.90 -9.78
C ALA A 516 25.44 31.20 -10.06
N PRO A 517 24.55 31.15 -9.06
CA PRO A 517 23.11 30.85 -9.24
C PRO A 517 22.22 32.08 -9.47
N HIS A 518 21.06 31.84 -10.10
CA HIS A 518 19.98 32.81 -10.32
C HIS A 518 18.99 32.86 -9.15
N ASP A 519 18.72 34.07 -8.66
CA ASP A 519 17.61 34.43 -7.76
C ASP A 519 16.25 34.52 -8.49
N PRO A 520 15.10 34.31 -7.79
CA PRO A 520 13.76 34.49 -8.32
C PRO A 520 13.20 35.93 -8.12
N PRO A 521 12.15 36.34 -8.86
CA PRO A 521 11.65 37.72 -8.86
C PRO A 521 10.68 38.03 -7.69
N PRO A 522 10.46 39.33 -7.38
CA PRO A 522 9.70 39.75 -6.20
C PRO A 522 8.19 39.87 -6.50
N HIS A 523 7.36 39.46 -5.54
CA HIS A 523 5.95 39.87 -5.46
C HIS A 523 5.81 40.95 -4.39
N GLY A 524 5.34 42.12 -4.81
CA GLY A 524 5.04 43.26 -3.93
C GLY A 524 3.70 43.11 -3.22
N GLU A 525 3.68 43.52 -1.96
CA GLU A 525 2.47 43.85 -1.19
C GLU A 525 1.88 45.19 -1.64
N THR A 526 0.56 45.35 -1.56
CA THR A 526 -0.09 46.55 -0.99
C THR A 526 -1.59 46.30 -0.71
N ALA A 527 -1.95 46.39 0.58
CA ALA A 527 -3.10 47.07 1.20
C ALA A 527 -4.58 46.76 0.80
N GLU A 528 -5.34 46.33 1.83
CA GLU A 528 -6.78 46.56 2.11
C GLU A 528 -7.15 48.08 2.27
N PRO A 529 -8.42 48.53 2.55
CA PRO A 529 -9.75 47.89 2.58
C PRO A 529 -10.91 48.72 1.92
N ALA A 530 -12.14 48.17 1.92
CA ALA A 530 -13.44 48.82 2.28
C ALA A 530 -14.66 48.58 1.35
N ALA A 531 -15.70 48.02 1.96
CA ALA A 531 -17.12 48.41 1.96
C ALA A 531 -18.03 48.35 0.71
N ASP A 532 -19.18 47.69 0.95
CA ASP A 532 -20.56 48.07 0.60
C ASP A 532 -21.27 47.43 -0.61
N GLY A 533 -22.49 46.92 -0.34
CA GLY A 533 -23.65 47.11 -1.24
C GLY A 533 -24.30 45.91 -1.95
N GLY A 534 -25.49 45.50 -1.48
CA GLY A 534 -26.61 44.92 -2.29
C GLY A 534 -26.73 43.38 -2.28
N ARG A 535 -27.79 42.75 -1.74
CA ARG A 535 -29.13 42.50 -2.38
C ARG A 535 -28.95 41.98 -3.82
N GLU A 536 -29.37 40.78 -4.20
CA GLU A 536 -30.62 40.02 -3.94
C GLU A 536 -30.38 38.52 -3.73
#